data_AF-A0A433SRS4-F1
#
_entry.id   AF-A0A433SRS4-F1
#
_cell.length_a   1.000
_cell.length_b   1.000
_cell.length_c   1.000
_cell.angle_alpha   90.00
_cell.angle_beta   90.00
_cell.angle_gamma   90.00
#
_symmetry.space_group_name_H-M   'P 1'
#
loop_
_entity.id
_entity.type
_entity.pdbx_description
1 polymer ?
#
loop_
_entity_poly.entity_id
_entity_poly.type
_entity_poly.pdbx_seq_one_letter_code
_entity_poly.pdbx_strand_id
1 'polypeptide(L)'
;TLTLVCGYSLTLTLVCGYSLTLTLVCGYSLTLTLVCGYSLTLTLVCGYSLTLTLVCGYSLTLTLVCGYSLTLTLVCGYSLTLTLVCGYSLTLTLVCGYSLTLTLVCGYSLTLTLVCGYSLTLTLVCGYSLTLTLVCGYSLTLTLVCGYSLTLTLVCGYSLTLTLVCGYSLTLTLVCGYSLTLTLVCGYSLTLTLVCGYSLTLTLVCGYSLTLTLVCGY
;
A
#
# COMPACT_ATOMS: atom_id res chain seq x y z
N THR A 1 -17.39 -11.75 17.81
CA THR A 1 -16.36 -12.69 17.33
C THR A 1 -17.02 -13.75 16.48
N LEU A 2 -16.51 -13.98 15.27
CA LEU A 2 -16.92 -15.08 14.40
C LEU A 2 -15.66 -15.79 13.88
N THR A 3 -15.68 -17.12 13.89
CA THR A 3 -14.62 -17.98 13.35
C THR A 3 -15.25 -18.90 12.32
N LEU A 4 -14.73 -18.91 11.09
CA LEU A 4 -15.25 -19.80 10.06
C LEU A 4 -14.11 -20.43 9.27
N VAL A 5 -14.27 -21.70 8.93
CA VAL A 5 -13.34 -22.47 8.12
C VAL A 5 -14.12 -23.07 6.96
N CYS A 6 -13.65 -22.83 5.74
CA CYS A 6 -14.23 -23.39 4.53
C CYS A 6 -13.13 -24.03 3.67
N GLY A 7 -13.33 -25.29 3.26
CA GLY A 7 -12.33 -26.02 2.47
C GLY A 7 -12.23 -25.57 1.01
N TYR A 8 -13.30 -25.00 0.46
CA TYR A 8 -13.37 -24.66 -0.96
C TYR A 8 -13.66 -23.17 -1.16
N SER A 9 -14.91 -22.81 -1.45
CA SER A 9 -15.30 -21.44 -1.74
C SER A 9 -16.25 -20.90 -0.68
N LEU A 10 -16.06 -19.65 -0.27
CA LEU A 10 -16.98 -18.93 0.59
C LEU A 10 -17.30 -17.56 0.02
N THR A 11 -18.58 -17.21 0.05
CA THR A 11 -19.07 -15.86 -0.20
C THR A 11 -19.81 -15.37 1.04
N LEU A 12 -19.39 -14.26 1.62
CA LEU A 12 -20.02 -13.71 2.82
C LEU A 12 -20.29 -12.22 2.64
N THR A 13 -21.48 -11.80 3.05
CA THR A 13 -21.85 -10.39 3.19
C THR A 13 -22.25 -10.14 4.64
N LEU A 14 -21.72 -9.09 5.26
CA LEU A 14 -22.04 -8.77 6.64
C LEU A 14 -22.14 -7.26 6.86
N VAL A 15 -23.13 -6.87 7.68
CA VAL A 15 -23.27 -5.50 8.17
C VAL A 15 -23.28 -5.53 9.69
N CYS A 16 -22.42 -4.73 10.30
CA CYS A 16 -22.33 -4.59 11.75
C CYS A 16 -22.29 -3.10 12.12
N GLY A 17 -23.20 -2.66 13.00
CA GLY A 17 -23.25 -1.26 13.43
C GLY A 17 -22.13 -0.85 14.38
N TYR A 18 -21.54 -1.83 15.10
CA TYR A 18 -20.58 -1.56 16.17
C TYR A 18 -19.23 -2.24 15.88
N SER A 19 -18.78 -3.13 16.76
CA SER A 19 -17.50 -3.81 16.65
C SER A 19 -17.62 -5.23 16.13
N LEU A 20 -16.79 -5.60 15.17
CA LEU A 20 -16.68 -6.97 14.67
C LEU A 20 -15.24 -7.47 14.73
N THR A 21 -15.12 -8.71 15.20
CA THR A 21 -13.93 -9.55 15.20
C THR A 21 -14.24 -10.77 14.34
N LEU A 22 -13.55 -10.96 13.22
CA LEU A 22 -13.76 -12.08 12.32
C LEU A 22 -12.42 -12.75 11.99
N THR A 23 -12.40 -14.07 12.14
CA THR A 23 -11.30 -14.93 11.71
C THR A 23 -11.82 -15.91 10.67
N LEU A 24 -11.10 -16.03 9.56
CA LEU A 24 -11.59 -16.77 8.41
C LEU A 24 -10.46 -17.51 7.71
N VAL A 25 -10.65 -18.82 7.51
CA VAL A 25 -9.73 -19.66 6.75
C VAL A 25 -10.48 -20.26 5.58
N CYS A 26 -9.97 -20.05 4.37
CA CYS A 26 -10.53 -20.56 3.14
C CYS A 26 -9.48 -21.27 2.29
N GLY A 27 -9.74 -22.52 1.90
CA GLY A 27 -8.79 -23.32 1.15
C GLY A 27 -8.59 -22.86 -0.29
N TYR A 28 -9.65 -22.39 -0.96
CA TYR A 28 -9.59 -22.02 -2.38
C TYR A 28 -9.96 -20.55 -2.61
N SER A 29 -11.25 -20.20 -2.59
CA SER A 29 -11.70 -18.86 -2.98
C SER A 29 -12.60 -18.20 -1.95
N LEU A 30 -12.30 -16.95 -1.64
CA LEU A 30 -13.09 -16.18 -0.69
C LEU A 30 -13.50 -14.84 -1.31
N THR A 31 -14.80 -14.57 -1.32
CA THR A 31 -15.35 -13.24 -1.55
C THR A 31 -16.00 -12.75 -0.27
N LEU A 32 -15.60 -11.57 0.21
CA LEU A 32 -16.15 -10.99 1.43
C LEU A 32 -16.50 -9.52 1.18
N THR A 33 -17.73 -9.15 1.49
CA THR A 33 -18.16 -7.76 1.58
C THR A 33 -18.58 -7.46 3.01
N LEU A 34 -18.03 -6.39 3.60
CA LEU A 34 -18.31 -6.05 4.98
C LEU A 34 -18.46 -4.55 5.18
N VAL A 35 -19.51 -4.18 5.91
CA VAL A 35 -19.72 -2.81 6.37
C VAL A 35 -19.74 -2.81 7.89
N CYS A 36 -18.84 -2.03 8.49
CA CYS A 36 -18.71 -1.89 9.94
C CYS A 36 -18.78 -0.42 10.35
N GLY A 37 -19.71 -0.07 11.24
CA GLY A 37 -19.93 1.31 11.67
C GLY A 37 -18.80 1.84 12.57
N TYR A 38 -18.21 1.00 13.40
CA TYR A 38 -17.21 1.43 14.39
C TYR A 38 -15.86 0.75 14.17
N SER A 39 -15.65 -0.45 14.75
CA SER A 39 -14.33 -1.10 14.76
C SER A 39 -14.34 -2.49 14.15
N LEU A 40 -13.39 -2.76 13.28
CA LEU A 40 -13.27 -4.02 12.58
C LEU A 40 -11.87 -4.60 12.77
N THR A 41 -11.83 -5.86 13.18
CA THR A 41 -10.61 -6.66 13.34
C THR A 41 -10.77 -7.94 12.54
N LEU A 42 -9.89 -8.13 11.56
CA LEU A 42 -9.97 -9.21 10.59
C LEU A 42 -8.65 -9.98 10.52
N THR A 43 -8.75 -11.30 10.58
CA THR A 43 -7.65 -12.20 10.26
C THR A 43 -8.10 -13.18 9.18
N LEU A 44 -7.53 -13.07 7.97
CA LEU A 44 -7.92 -13.88 6.82
C LEU A 44 -6.75 -14.71 6.31
N VAL A 45 -6.99 -16.00 6.07
CA VAL A 45 -6.08 -16.89 5.34
C VAL A 45 -6.83 -17.48 4.16
N CYS A 46 -6.31 -17.27 2.95
CA CYS A 46 -6.89 -17.81 1.72
C CYS A 46 -5.81 -18.52 0.89
N GLY A 47 -6.05 -19.77 0.50
CA GLY A 47 -5.07 -20.57 -0.24
C GLY A 47 -4.85 -20.09 -1.67
N TYR A 48 -5.91 -19.70 -2.40
CA TYR A 48 -5.81 -19.33 -3.81
C TYR A 48 -6.21 -17.88 -4.07
N SER A 49 -7.50 -17.55 -4.06
CA SER A 49 -7.97 -16.23 -4.49
C SER A 49 -8.86 -15.52 -3.47
N LEU A 50 -8.53 -14.29 -3.12
CA LEU A 50 -9.27 -13.47 -2.18
C LEU A 50 -9.74 -12.16 -2.82
N THR A 51 -11.04 -11.90 -2.77
CA THR A 51 -11.70 -10.65 -3.16
C THR A 51 -12.36 -10.05 -1.93
N LEU A 52 -11.97 -8.85 -1.55
CA LEU A 52 -12.43 -8.22 -0.32
C LEU A 52 -12.86 -6.78 -0.56
N THR A 53 -14.09 -6.44 -0.15
CA THR A 53 -14.59 -5.07 -0.10
C THR A 53 -14.99 -4.72 1.34
N LEU A 54 -14.35 -3.70 1.90
CA LEU A 54 -14.55 -3.32 3.31
C LEU A 54 -14.81 -1.82 3.43
N VAL A 55 -15.85 -1.49 4.17
CA VAL A 55 -16.13 -0.13 4.62
C VAL A 55 -16.16 -0.12 6.14
N CYS A 56 -15.30 0.70 6.75
CA CYS A 56 -15.22 0.85 8.18
C CYS A 56 -15.30 2.34 8.58
N GLY A 57 -16.23 2.67 9.46
CA GLY A 57 -16.46 4.06 9.87
C GLY A 57 -15.32 4.66 10.70
N TYR A 58 -14.76 3.88 11.64
CA TYR A 58 -13.75 4.39 12.57
C TYR A 58 -12.41 3.66 12.43
N SER A 59 -12.26 2.45 12.97
CA SER A 59 -10.97 1.77 13.03
C SER A 59 -10.98 0.38 12.41
N LEU A 60 -10.00 0.13 11.54
CA LEU A 60 -9.81 -1.17 10.91
C LEU A 60 -8.39 -1.70 11.16
N THR A 61 -8.34 -2.94 11.63
CA THR A 61 -7.12 -3.75 11.69
C THR A 61 -7.34 -5.00 10.84
N LEU A 62 -6.49 -5.23 9.85
CA LEU A 62 -6.60 -6.39 8.97
C LEU A 62 -5.23 -7.05 8.81
N THR A 63 -5.21 -8.34 9.10
CA THR A 63 -4.09 -9.24 8.82
C THR A 63 -4.55 -10.25 7.78
N LEU A 64 -3.79 -10.40 6.70
CA LEU A 64 -4.23 -11.19 5.56
C LEU A 64 -3.07 -11.93 4.91
N VAL A 65 -3.25 -13.24 4.73
CA VAL A 65 -2.35 -14.11 3.98
C VAL A 65 -3.11 -14.72 2.81
N CYS A 66 -2.60 -14.50 1.59
CA CYS A 66 -3.16 -15.07 0.37
C CYS A 66 -2.07 -15.76 -0.46
N GLY A 67 -2.30 -17.03 -0.83
CA GLY A 67 -1.30 -17.82 -1.55
C GLY A 67 -1.06 -17.37 -2.99
N TYR A 68 -2.11 -16.95 -3.71
CA TYR A 68 -2.00 -16.62 -5.13
C TYR A 68 -2.45 -15.20 -5.45
N SER A 69 -3.75 -14.92 -5.50
CA SER A 69 -4.26 -13.61 -5.95
C SER A 69 -5.12 -12.92 -4.91
N LEU A 70 -4.80 -11.66 -4.64
CA LEU A 70 -5.56 -10.81 -3.72
C LEU A 70 -5.99 -9.52 -4.41
N THR A 71 -7.28 -9.24 -4.33
CA THR A 71 -7.84 -7.94 -4.73
C THR A 71 -8.59 -7.34 -3.54
N LEU A 72 -8.17 -6.16 -3.10
CA LEU A 72 -8.74 -5.49 -1.93
C LEU A 72 -9.20 -4.08 -2.31
N THR A 73 -10.43 -3.76 -1.92
CA THR A 73 -10.96 -2.40 -1.94
C THR A 73 -11.38 -2.02 -0.53
N LEU A 74 -10.89 -0.87 -0.06
CA LEU A 74 -11.00 -0.54 1.34
C LEU A 74 -11.26 0.95 1.57
N VAL A 75 -12.26 1.24 2.40
CA VAL A 75 -12.58 2.59 2.85
C VAL A 75 -12.61 2.61 4.36
N CYS A 76 -11.77 3.45 4.97
CA CYS A 76 -11.73 3.65 6.41
C CYS A 76 -11.80 5.13 6.77
N GLY A 77 -12.75 5.50 7.63
CA GLY A 77 -12.98 6.90 7.99
C GLY A 77 -11.86 7.52 8.84
N TYR A 78 -11.28 6.77 9.77
CA TYR A 78 -10.30 7.29 10.71
C TYR A 78 -8.95 6.57 10.64
N SER A 79 -8.81 5.40 11.26
CA SER A 79 -7.51 4.74 11.42
C SER A 79 -7.47 3.35 10.82
N LEU A 80 -6.44 3.07 10.03
CA LEU A 80 -6.26 1.81 9.36
C LEU A 80 -4.86 1.22 9.59
N THR A 81 -4.83 -0.04 9.99
CA THR A 81 -3.60 -0.84 10.14
C THR A 81 -3.73 -2.11 9.31
N LEU A 82 -2.74 -2.35 8.45
CA LEU A 82 -2.76 -3.45 7.49
C LEU A 82 -1.44 -4.22 7.49
N THR A 83 -1.55 -5.54 7.59
CA THR A 83 -0.47 -6.49 7.32
C THR A 83 -0.93 -7.46 6.23
N LEU A 84 -0.27 -7.44 5.07
CA LEU A 84 -0.64 -8.27 3.92
C LEU A 84 0.55 -9.07 3.40
N VAL A 85 0.31 -10.36 3.21
CA VAL A 85 1.25 -11.26 2.52
C VAL A 85 0.53 -11.90 1.34
N CYS A 86 1.04 -11.68 0.13
CA CYS A 86 0.50 -12.26 -1.08
C CYS A 86 1.61 -12.97 -1.88
N GLY A 87 1.40 -14.25 -2.21
CA GLY A 87 2.42 -15.05 -2.89
C GLY A 87 2.66 -14.64 -4.34
N TYR A 88 1.63 -14.23 -5.08
CA TYR A 88 1.75 -13.93 -6.51
C TYR A 88 1.33 -12.50 -6.86
N SER A 89 0.02 -12.20 -6.93
CA SER A 89 -0.47 -10.91 -7.44
C SER A 89 -1.39 -10.20 -6.46
N LEU A 90 -1.10 -8.94 -6.19
CA LEU A 90 -1.91 -8.08 -5.32
C LEU A 90 -2.36 -6.82 -6.04
N THR A 91 -3.67 -6.59 -6.06
CA THR A 91 -4.27 -5.29 -6.40
C THR A 91 -4.96 -4.70 -5.17
N LEU A 92 -4.58 -3.48 -4.80
CA LEU A 92 -5.10 -2.82 -3.60
C LEU A 92 -5.52 -1.38 -3.95
N THR A 93 -6.78 -1.06 -3.66
CA THR A 93 -7.30 0.31 -3.65
C THR A 93 -7.75 0.68 -2.25
N LEU A 94 -7.26 1.82 -1.77
CA LEU A 94 -7.44 2.20 -0.37
C LEU A 94 -7.70 3.68 -0.21
N VAL A 95 -8.74 4.01 0.55
CA VAL A 95 -9.04 5.37 1.02
C VAL A 95 -9.08 5.38 2.54
N CYS A 96 -8.24 6.22 3.15
CA CYS A 96 -8.20 6.43 4.59
C CYS A 96 -8.31 7.92 4.93
N GLY A 97 -9.26 8.29 5.79
CA GLY A 97 -9.50 9.69 6.13
C GLY A 97 -8.39 10.32 6.98
N TYR A 98 -7.79 9.59 7.91
CA TYR A 98 -6.84 10.15 8.86
C TYR A 98 -5.47 9.45 8.84
N SER A 99 -5.34 8.26 9.43
CA SER A 99 -4.03 7.62 9.61
C SER A 99 -3.98 6.20 9.05
N LEU A 100 -2.95 5.93 8.25
CA LEU A 100 -2.70 4.62 7.67
C LEU A 100 -1.30 4.10 8.00
N THR A 101 -1.26 2.86 8.49
CA THR A 101 -0.06 2.05 8.56
C THR A 101 -0.23 0.79 7.71
N LEU A 102 0.66 0.59 6.75
CA LEU A 102 0.59 -0.55 5.84
C LEU A 102 1.95 -1.24 5.77
N THR A 103 1.93 -2.54 6.02
CA THR A 103 3.06 -3.46 5.81
C THR A 103 2.61 -4.49 4.77
N LEU A 104 3.39 -4.65 3.71
CA LEU A 104 2.99 -5.48 2.58
C LEU A 104 4.20 -6.24 2.02
N VAL A 105 4.00 -7.54 1.81
CA VAL A 105 4.95 -8.42 1.12
C VAL A 105 4.23 -9.07 -0.05
N CYS A 106 4.74 -8.87 -1.26
CA CYS A 106 4.22 -9.47 -2.49
C CYS A 106 5.33 -10.19 -3.26
N GLY A 107 5.11 -11.45 -3.61
CA GLY A 107 6.12 -12.26 -4.28
C GLY A 107 6.39 -11.83 -5.73
N TYR A 108 5.35 -11.49 -6.49
CA TYR A 108 5.49 -11.23 -7.93
C TYR A 108 5.05 -9.81 -8.31
N SER A 109 3.74 -9.54 -8.39
CA SER A 109 3.23 -8.27 -8.90
C SER A 109 2.33 -7.55 -7.92
N LEU A 110 2.59 -6.26 -7.72
CA LEU A 110 1.78 -5.40 -6.87
C LEU A 110 1.36 -4.14 -7.62
N THR A 111 0.06 -3.85 -7.60
CA THR A 111 -0.51 -2.58 -8.00
C THR A 111 -1.24 -1.95 -6.82
N LEU A 112 -0.84 -0.76 -6.40
CA LEU A 112 -1.40 -0.08 -5.24
C LEU A 112 -1.87 1.33 -5.63
N THR A 113 -3.13 1.64 -5.32
CA THR A 113 -3.66 3.01 -5.35
C THR A 113 -4.11 3.40 -3.95
N LEU A 114 -3.60 4.53 -3.45
CA LEU A 114 -3.80 4.90 -2.05
C LEU A 114 -4.03 6.39 -1.89
N VAL A 115 -5.11 6.73 -1.19
CA VAL A 115 -5.44 8.10 -0.77
C VAL A 115 -5.51 8.15 0.75
N CYS A 116 -4.70 9.01 1.36
CA CYS A 116 -4.69 9.24 2.80
C CYS A 116 -4.81 10.74 3.11
N GLY A 117 -5.76 11.10 3.96
CA GLY A 117 -6.03 12.51 4.28
C GLY A 117 -4.93 13.16 5.13
N TYR A 118 -4.35 12.46 6.09
CA TYR A 118 -3.40 13.05 7.04
C TYR A 118 -2.04 12.34 7.04
N SER A 119 -1.93 11.15 7.64
CA SER A 119 -0.63 10.51 7.86
C SER A 119 -0.56 9.11 7.27
N LEU A 120 0.50 8.84 6.50
CA LEU A 120 0.77 7.54 5.93
C LEU A 120 2.16 7.04 6.30
N THR A 121 2.21 5.81 6.80
CA THR A 121 3.42 5.01 6.93
C THR A 121 3.26 3.74 6.09
N LEU A 122 4.18 3.53 5.15
CA LEU A 122 4.15 2.39 4.24
C LEU A 122 5.51 1.70 4.23
N THR A 123 5.49 0.40 4.48
CA THR A 123 6.64 -0.49 4.28
C THR A 123 6.24 -1.56 3.29
N LEU A 124 7.02 -1.71 2.23
CA LEU A 124 6.64 -2.55 1.11
C LEU A 124 7.83 -3.33 0.55
N VAL A 125 7.62 -4.63 0.34
CA VAL A 125 8.57 -5.53 -0.31
C VAL A 125 7.86 -6.21 -1.48
N CYS A 126 8.41 -6.04 -2.68
CA CYS A 126 7.91 -6.69 -3.90
C CYS A 126 9.03 -7.41 -4.63
N GLY A 127 8.84 -8.69 -4.94
CA GLY A 127 9.89 -9.51 -5.56
C GLY A 127 10.17 -9.13 -7.02
N TYR A 128 9.15 -8.76 -7.80
CA TYR A 128 9.31 -8.51 -9.24
C TYR A 128 8.87 -7.11 -9.66
N SER A 129 7.57 -6.85 -9.78
CA SER A 129 7.07 -5.59 -10.35
C SER A 129 6.10 -4.86 -9.42
N LEU A 130 6.36 -3.57 -9.21
CA LEU A 130 5.51 -2.71 -8.42
C LEU A 130 5.09 -1.46 -9.20
N THR A 131 3.78 -1.21 -9.20
CA THR A 131 3.20 0.09 -9.58
C THR A 131 2.47 0.69 -8.39
N LEU A 132 2.81 1.93 -8.04
CA LEU A 132 2.21 2.60 -6.89
C LEU A 132 1.81 4.04 -7.26
N THR A 133 0.54 4.36 -7.02
CA THR A 133 0.01 5.73 -7.06
C THR A 133 -0.48 6.14 -5.68
N LEU A 134 0.01 7.28 -5.20
CA LEU A 134 -0.18 7.65 -3.80
C LEU A 134 -0.42 9.15 -3.64
N VAL A 135 -1.52 9.48 -2.96
CA VAL A 135 -1.86 10.85 -2.56
C VAL A 135 -1.96 10.92 -1.04
N CYS A 136 -1.15 11.78 -0.43
CA CYS A 136 -1.16 12.02 1.01
C CYS A 136 -1.29 13.53 1.30
N GLY A 137 -2.26 13.91 2.12
CA GLY A 137 -2.54 15.32 2.41
C GLY A 137 -1.46 16.00 3.26
N TYR A 138 -0.86 15.29 4.23
CA TYR A 138 0.06 15.90 5.18
C TYR A 138 1.43 15.21 5.23
N SER A 139 1.55 14.06 5.89
CA SER A 139 2.86 13.42 6.12
C SER A 139 2.94 12.01 5.56
N LEU A 140 3.97 11.75 4.76
CA LEU A 140 4.23 10.46 4.16
C LEU A 140 5.63 9.95 4.50
N THR A 141 5.68 8.75 5.09
CA THR A 141 6.90 7.96 5.26
C THR A 141 6.77 6.67 4.45
N LEU A 142 7.73 6.44 3.56
CA LEU A 142 7.73 5.29 2.67
C LEU A 142 9.09 4.60 2.69
N THR A 143 9.08 3.30 2.99
CA THR A 143 10.22 2.41 2.77
C THR A 143 9.83 1.34 1.76
N LEU A 144 10.65 1.20 0.71
CA LEU A 144 10.30 0.34 -0.41
C LEU A 144 11.49 -0.47 -0.91
N VAL A 145 11.28 -1.76 -1.12
CA VAL A 145 12.22 -2.67 -1.76
C VAL A 145 11.53 -3.38 -2.92
N CYS A 146 12.08 -3.23 -4.12
CA CYS A 146 11.60 -3.91 -5.32
C CYS A 146 12.75 -4.63 -6.04
N GLY A 147 12.55 -5.91 -6.34
CA GLY A 147 13.60 -6.73 -6.95
C GLY A 147 13.90 -6.39 -8.41
N TYR A 148 12.88 -6.03 -9.20
CA TYR A 148 13.06 -5.80 -10.64
C TYR A 148 12.62 -4.40 -11.06
N SER A 149 11.32 -4.15 -11.25
CA SER A 149 10.82 -2.89 -11.83
C SER A 149 9.87 -2.15 -10.91
N LEU A 150 10.12 -0.87 -10.70
CA LEU A 150 9.29 0.00 -9.90
C LEU A 150 8.84 1.23 -10.69
N THR A 151 7.53 1.47 -10.72
CA THR A 151 6.95 2.74 -11.16
C THR A 151 6.16 3.39 -10.03
N LEU A 152 6.43 4.66 -9.79
CA LEU A 152 5.93 5.36 -8.62
C LEU A 152 5.45 6.77 -8.97
N THR A 153 4.21 7.08 -8.59
CA THR A 153 3.64 8.43 -8.65
C THR A 153 3.19 8.85 -7.24
N LEU A 154 3.78 9.94 -6.74
CA LEU A 154 3.57 10.41 -5.37
C LEU A 154 3.20 11.89 -5.36
N VAL A 155 2.12 12.20 -4.66
CA VAL A 155 1.73 13.57 -4.31
C VAL A 155 1.62 13.66 -2.80
N CYS A 156 2.43 14.53 -2.20
CA CYS A 156 2.39 14.81 -0.77
C CYS A 156 2.24 16.30 -0.52
N GLY A 157 1.23 16.68 0.28
CA GLY A 157 0.93 18.09 0.53
C GLY A 157 1.96 18.81 1.40
N TYR A 158 2.59 18.11 2.37
CA TYR A 158 3.49 18.76 3.33
C TYR A 158 4.86 18.08 3.42
N SER A 159 4.97 16.92 4.07
CA SER A 159 6.27 16.30 4.37
C SER A 159 6.39 14.88 3.83
N LEU A 160 7.49 14.61 3.15
CA LEU A 160 7.78 13.31 2.56
C LEU A 160 9.18 12.83 2.94
N THR A 161 9.24 11.62 3.50
CA THR A 161 10.48 10.85 3.66
C THR A 161 10.38 9.57 2.86
N LEU A 162 11.27 9.38 1.88
CA LEU A 162 11.26 8.22 1.00
C LEU A 162 12.62 7.52 1.03
N THR A 163 12.61 6.23 1.37
CA THR A 163 13.73 5.31 1.19
C THR A 163 13.35 4.22 0.19
N LEU A 164 14.17 4.06 -0.84
CA LEU A 164 13.84 3.16 -1.93
C LEU A 164 15.06 2.42 -2.47
N VAL A 165 14.93 1.11 -2.56
CA VAL A 165 15.88 0.21 -3.20
C VAL A 165 15.19 -0.52 -4.34
N CYS A 166 15.73 -0.38 -5.55
CA CYS A 166 15.25 -1.08 -6.74
C CYS A 166 16.41 -1.82 -7.42
N GLY A 167 16.24 -3.12 -7.68
CA GLY A 167 17.30 -3.95 -8.26
C GLY A 167 17.61 -3.66 -9.71
N TYR A 168 16.62 -3.25 -10.52
CA TYR A 168 16.81 -3.04 -11.95
C TYR A 168 16.35 -1.64 -12.41
N SER A 169 15.04 -1.42 -12.60
CA SER A 169 14.53 -0.17 -13.19
C SER A 169 13.58 0.58 -12.27
N LEU A 170 13.87 1.87 -12.05
CA LEU A 170 13.05 2.77 -11.26
C LEU A 170 12.58 3.95 -12.11
N THR A 171 11.26 4.14 -12.18
CA THR A 171 10.65 5.40 -12.64
C THR A 171 9.91 6.06 -11.48
N LEU A 172 10.27 7.29 -11.18
CA LEU A 172 9.73 8.04 -10.06
C LEU A 172 9.25 9.41 -10.52
N THR A 173 7.96 9.69 -10.28
CA THR A 173 7.38 11.03 -10.40
C THR A 173 6.89 11.49 -9.04
N LEU A 174 7.32 12.66 -8.61
CA LEU A 174 7.10 13.09 -7.24
C LEU A 174 6.78 14.59 -7.15
N VAL A 175 5.72 14.91 -6.42
CA VAL A 175 5.33 16.28 -6.07
C VAL A 175 5.23 16.37 -4.56
N CYS A 176 6.03 17.26 -3.96
CA CYS A 176 5.98 17.53 -2.53
C CYS A 176 5.83 19.03 -2.27
N GLY A 177 4.81 19.42 -1.50
CA GLY A 177 4.47 20.82 -1.26
C GLY A 177 5.42 21.58 -0.34
N TYR A 178 6.10 20.90 0.60
CA TYR A 178 6.95 21.60 1.59
C TYR A 178 8.33 20.97 1.79
N SER A 179 8.42 19.77 2.36
CA SER A 179 9.71 19.16 2.72
C SER A 179 9.87 17.76 2.17
N LEU A 180 10.97 17.54 1.46
CA LEU A 180 11.32 16.26 0.87
C LEU A 180 12.68 15.76 1.33
N THR A 181 12.69 14.53 1.83
CA THR A 181 13.92 13.76 2.05
C THR A 181 13.87 12.47 1.24
N LEU A 182 14.90 12.25 0.44
CA LEU A 182 14.93 11.18 -0.55
C LEU A 182 16.25 10.41 -0.50
N THR A 183 16.15 9.09 -0.36
CA THR A 183 17.26 8.15 -0.50
C THR A 183 16.88 7.10 -1.55
N LEU A 184 17.65 7.06 -2.64
CA LEU A 184 17.39 6.18 -3.78
C LEU A 184 18.62 5.34 -4.08
N VAL A 185 18.41 4.03 -4.18
CA VAL A 185 19.38 3.07 -4.71
C VAL A 185 18.74 2.33 -5.86
N CYS A 186 19.31 2.47 -7.06
CA CYS A 186 18.85 1.77 -8.25
C CYS A 186 20.02 1.02 -8.91
N GLY A 187 19.85 -0.29 -9.12
CA GLY A 187 20.90 -1.15 -9.66
C GLY A 187 21.23 -0.92 -11.13
N TYR A 188 20.28 -0.45 -11.95
CA TYR A 188 20.49 -0.27 -13.38
C TYR A 188 20.04 1.10 -13.88
N SER A 189 18.74 1.34 -14.06
CA SER A 189 18.23 2.56 -14.70
C SER A 189 17.27 3.33 -13.81
N LEU A 190 17.56 4.61 -13.57
CA LEU A 190 16.71 5.54 -12.84
C LEU A 190 16.21 6.66 -13.76
N THR A 191 14.88 6.85 -13.78
CA THR A 191 14.25 8.09 -14.24
C THR A 191 13.55 8.78 -13.08
N LEU A 192 13.89 10.03 -12.84
CA LEU A 192 13.38 10.83 -11.72
C LEU A 192 12.84 12.17 -12.21
N THR A 193 11.55 12.39 -11.97
CA THR A 193 10.93 13.72 -12.06
C THR A 193 10.50 14.18 -10.68
N LEU A 194 11.00 15.34 -10.27
CA LEU A 194 10.80 15.86 -8.93
C LEU A 194 10.35 17.32 -8.96
N VAL A 195 9.23 17.58 -8.30
CA VAL A 195 8.75 18.93 -7.96
C VAL A 195 8.76 19.08 -6.45
N CYS A 196 9.53 20.04 -5.95
CA CYS A 196 9.65 20.35 -4.54
C CYS A 196 9.25 21.81 -4.26
N GLY A 197 8.55 22.05 -3.15
CA GLY A 197 8.33 23.41 -2.66
C GLY A 197 9.58 23.90 -1.94
N TYR A 198 9.57 23.80 -0.61
CA TYR A 198 10.49 24.54 0.23
C TYR A 198 11.88 23.91 0.41
N SER A 199 11.95 22.60 0.70
CA SER A 199 13.21 21.94 1.07
C SER A 199 13.38 20.57 0.44
N LEU A 200 14.61 20.29 0.02
CA LEU A 200 15.03 19.03 -0.59
C LEU A 200 16.34 18.54 0.01
N THR A 201 16.33 17.29 0.48
CA THR A 201 17.54 16.51 0.69
C THR A 201 17.49 15.27 -0.20
N LEU A 202 18.53 15.07 -1.01
CA LEU A 202 18.59 14.01 -2.01
C LEU A 202 19.91 13.25 -1.87
N THR A 203 19.79 11.93 -1.72
CA THR A 203 20.90 10.98 -1.87
C THR A 203 20.54 9.96 -2.92
N LEU A 204 21.46 9.75 -3.86
CA LEU A 204 21.20 8.93 -5.02
C LEU A 204 22.40 8.05 -5.35
N VAL A 205 22.14 6.75 -5.54
CA VAL A 205 23.05 5.78 -6.13
C VAL A 205 22.36 5.14 -7.32
N CYS A 206 23.01 5.22 -8.50
CA CYS A 206 22.53 4.60 -9.72
C CYS A 206 23.67 3.82 -10.38
N GLY A 207 23.40 2.58 -10.80
CA GLY A 207 24.42 1.69 -11.35
C GLY A 207 24.78 1.95 -12.81
N TYR A 208 23.83 2.35 -13.66
CA TYR A 208 24.07 2.47 -15.10
C TYR A 208 23.57 3.78 -15.72
N SER A 209 22.26 4.06 -15.68
CA SER A 209 21.69 5.23 -16.36
C SER A 209 20.79 6.08 -15.47
N LEU A 210 21.01 7.38 -15.51
CA LEU A 210 20.25 8.38 -14.75
C LEU A 210 19.65 9.43 -15.67
N THR A 211 18.34 9.64 -15.57
CA THR A 211 17.67 10.86 -16.06
C THR A 211 17.01 11.57 -14.89
N LEU A 212 17.29 12.87 -14.76
CA LEU A 212 16.81 13.71 -13.67
C LEU A 212 16.19 14.99 -14.21
N THR A 213 14.96 15.27 -13.83
CA THR A 213 14.33 16.59 -13.97
C THR A 213 13.93 17.09 -12.59
N LEU A 214 14.44 18.25 -12.20
CA LEU A 214 14.18 18.87 -10.91
C LEU A 214 13.56 20.25 -11.10
N VAL A 215 12.43 20.48 -10.45
CA VAL A 215 11.81 21.79 -10.30
C VAL A 215 11.66 22.05 -8.82
N CYS A 216 12.28 23.11 -8.31
CA CYS A 216 12.03 23.55 -6.95
C CYS A 216 11.57 25.01 -6.97
N GLY A 217 10.47 25.28 -6.27
CA GLY A 217 9.81 26.59 -6.24
C GLY A 217 9.72 27.12 -4.82
N TYR A 218 10.00 28.41 -4.65
CA TYR A 218 9.78 29.12 -3.38
C TYR A 218 8.34 29.58 -3.24
#